data_AF-A0A3S7HFP6-F1
#
_entry.id   AF-A0A3S7HFP6-F1
#
_cell.length_a   1.000
_cell.length_b   1.000
_cell.length_c   1.000
_cell.angle_alpha   90.00
_cell.angle_beta   90.00
_cell.angle_gamma   90.00
#
_symmetry.space_group_name_H-M   'P 1'
#
loop_
_entity.id
_entity.type
_entity.pdbx_description
1 polymer ?
#
loop_
_entity_poly.entity_id
_entity_poly.type
_entity_poly.pdbx_seq_one_letter_code
_entity_poly.pdbx_strand_id
1 'polypeptide(L)'
;CSCEFLSFTQQQPALAQVLVDWPDSYLCDSPSHVRGQRVLDVRLSASECHRVALVSGVCCALFLLILLTGGLCHRFHGVWYLKMMWAWLQAKRKPRKAPCRDICYDAFVSYSERDSHWVENLMVQ
;
A
#
# COMPACT_ATOMS: atom_id res chain seq x y z
N CYS A 1 0.35 23.10 -31.76
CA CYS A 1 0.31 24.01 -30.60
C CYS A 1 0.92 23.31 -29.41
N SER A 2 2.11 23.78 -29.01
CA SER A 2 2.81 23.32 -27.82
C SER A 2 2.60 24.29 -26.68
N CYS A 3 2.73 23.78 -25.46
CA CYS A 3 2.66 24.58 -24.24
C CYS A 3 3.65 25.75 -24.22
N GLU A 4 4.91 25.48 -24.58
CA GLU A 4 5.96 26.49 -24.62
C GLU A 4 5.61 27.62 -25.59
N PHE A 5 5.09 27.26 -26.77
CA PHE A 5 4.68 28.24 -27.77
C PHE A 5 3.50 29.10 -27.29
N LEU A 6 2.49 28.50 -26.66
CA LEU A 6 1.38 29.27 -26.09
C LEU A 6 1.86 30.21 -24.98
N SER A 7 2.74 29.75 -24.08
CA SER A 7 3.34 30.62 -23.05
C SER A 7 4.16 31.75 -23.66
N PHE A 8 4.92 31.46 -24.72
CA PHE A 8 5.74 32.44 -25.41
C PHE A 8 4.89 33.53 -26.08
N THR A 9 3.81 33.15 -26.78
CA THR A 9 2.90 34.11 -27.41
C THR A 9 2.18 35.00 -26.40
N GLN A 10 1.85 34.48 -25.21
CA GLN A 10 1.27 35.29 -24.14
C GLN A 10 2.27 36.29 -23.54
N GLN A 11 3.55 35.90 -23.46
CA GLN A 11 4.59 36.68 -22.79
C GLN A 11 5.24 37.72 -23.72
N GLN A 12 5.19 37.51 -25.04
CA GLN A 12 5.80 38.37 -26.05
C GLN A 12 4.74 38.91 -27.03
N PRO A 13 3.92 39.90 -26.63
CA PRO A 13 2.90 40.49 -27.51
C PRO A 13 3.50 41.22 -28.73
N ALA A 14 4.77 41.63 -28.67
CA ALA A 14 5.46 42.26 -29.80
C ALA A 14 5.62 41.32 -31.02
N LEU A 15 5.59 40.00 -30.80
CA LEU A 15 5.64 39.00 -31.88
C LEU A 15 4.45 39.17 -32.84
N ALA A 16 3.29 39.59 -32.33
CA ALA A 16 2.10 39.88 -33.11
C ALA A 16 2.30 40.99 -34.15
N GLN A 17 3.30 41.86 -33.97
CA GLN A 17 3.61 42.93 -34.94
C GLN A 17 4.58 42.48 -36.04
N VAL A 18 5.26 41.35 -35.85
CA VAL A 18 6.23 40.79 -36.82
C VAL A 18 5.59 39.71 -37.69
N LEU A 19 4.58 39.03 -37.17
CA LEU A 19 3.88 37.95 -37.84
C LEU A 19 2.83 38.51 -38.82
N VAL A 20 3.04 38.24 -40.11
CA VAL A 20 2.09 38.59 -41.18
C VAL A 20 0.78 37.81 -40.98
N ASP A 21 -0.35 38.51 -41.13
CA ASP A 21 -1.71 37.98 -40.99
C ASP A 21 -2.02 37.35 -39.61
N TRP A 22 -1.30 37.77 -38.57
CA TRP A 22 -1.63 37.43 -37.20
C TRP A 22 -2.88 38.18 -36.74
N PRO A 23 -3.86 37.53 -36.11
CA PRO A 23 -3.86 36.14 -35.64
C PRO A 23 -4.66 35.14 -36.50
N ASP A 24 -5.36 35.59 -37.54
CA ASP A 24 -6.42 34.81 -38.17
C ASP A 24 -5.92 33.63 -39.01
N SER A 25 -4.69 33.68 -39.54
CA SER A 25 -4.09 32.58 -40.30
C SER A 25 -3.36 31.53 -39.43
N TYR A 26 -3.24 31.77 -38.13
CA TYR A 26 -2.46 30.91 -37.22
C TYR A 26 -3.36 29.92 -36.49
N LEU A 27 -3.43 28.71 -37.05
CA LEU A 27 -4.25 27.60 -36.57
C LEU A 27 -3.38 26.49 -35.96
N CYS A 28 -3.88 25.87 -34.89
CA CYS A 28 -3.26 24.70 -34.28
C CYS A 28 -3.50 23.44 -35.13
N ASP A 29 -2.46 22.70 -35.51
CA ASP A 29 -2.63 21.37 -36.13
C ASP A 29 -2.66 20.23 -35.08
N SER A 30 -1.90 20.39 -34.00
CA SER A 30 -1.81 19.46 -32.87
C SER A 30 -1.99 20.19 -31.54
N PRO A 31 -2.46 19.53 -30.46
CA PRO A 31 -3.05 18.18 -30.41
C PRO A 31 -4.43 18.09 -31.09
N SER A 32 -4.89 16.88 -31.40
CA SER A 32 -6.09 16.63 -32.22
C SER A 32 -7.38 17.27 -31.70
N HIS A 33 -7.49 17.48 -30.39
CA HIS A 33 -8.66 18.09 -29.75
C HIS A 33 -8.76 19.61 -29.96
N VAL A 34 -7.66 20.29 -30.31
CA VAL A 34 -7.62 21.74 -30.64
C VAL A 34 -7.26 21.99 -32.10
N ARG A 35 -7.33 20.96 -32.95
CA ARG A 35 -6.99 21.08 -34.36
C ARG A 35 -7.95 22.06 -35.05
N GLY A 36 -7.40 23.01 -35.80
CA GLY A 36 -8.14 24.04 -36.52
C GLY A 36 -8.62 25.21 -35.66
N GLN A 37 -8.28 25.24 -34.36
CA GLN A 37 -8.55 26.41 -33.51
C GLN A 37 -7.41 27.43 -33.63
N ARG A 38 -7.74 28.72 -33.50
CA ARG A 38 -6.75 29.82 -33.51
C ARG A 38 -5.86 29.74 -32.28
N VAL A 39 -4.57 30.04 -32.45
CA VAL A 39 -3.55 29.96 -31.37
C VAL A 39 -3.95 30.78 -30.14
N LEU A 40 -4.58 31.96 -30.30
CA LEU A 40 -5.03 32.82 -29.20
C LEU A 40 -6.25 32.29 -28.43
N ASP A 41 -7.11 31.54 -29.11
CA ASP A 41 -8.36 31.02 -28.54
C ASP A 41 -8.13 29.71 -27.78
N VAL A 42 -6.96 29.07 -27.94
CA VAL A 42 -6.61 27.79 -27.33
C VAL A 42 -6.00 28.00 -25.94
N ARG A 43 -6.61 27.36 -24.93
CA ARG A 43 -6.04 27.20 -23.59
C ARG A 43 -5.84 25.72 -23.29
N LEU A 44 -4.59 25.26 -23.35
CA LEU A 44 -4.22 23.92 -22.88
C LEU A 44 -4.28 23.86 -21.35
N SER A 45 -4.71 22.72 -20.82
CA SER A 45 -4.77 22.53 -19.37
C SER A 45 -3.36 22.45 -18.77
N ALA A 46 -3.17 23.03 -17.57
CA ALA A 46 -1.88 22.97 -16.86
C ALA A 46 -1.44 21.52 -16.58
N SER A 47 -2.40 20.59 -16.45
CA SER A 47 -2.16 19.16 -16.28
C SER A 47 -1.58 18.48 -17.51
N GLU A 48 -1.96 18.89 -18.72
CA GLU A 48 -1.34 18.39 -19.96
C GLU A 48 0.06 18.98 -20.13
N CYS A 49 0.21 20.24 -19.76
CA CYS A 49 1.44 20.99 -19.89
C CYS A 49 2.56 20.51 -18.97
N HIS A 50 2.19 20.24 -17.72
CA HIS A 50 3.12 19.92 -16.66
C HIS A 50 3.00 18.47 -16.19
N ARG A 51 2.48 17.59 -17.05
CA ARG A 51 2.21 16.18 -16.72
C ARG A 51 3.42 15.47 -16.12
N VAL A 52 4.60 15.66 -16.70
CA VAL A 52 5.84 15.01 -16.23
C VAL A 52 6.21 15.46 -14.82
N ALA A 53 6.13 16.75 -14.55
CA ALA A 53 6.47 17.30 -13.24
C ALA A 53 5.38 17.00 -12.19
N LEU A 54 4.11 16.94 -12.58
CA LEU A 54 3.03 16.44 -11.72
C LEU A 54 3.28 14.99 -11.32
N VAL A 55 3.54 14.11 -12.30
CA VAL A 55 3.84 12.69 -12.05
C VAL A 55 5.09 12.55 -11.18
N SER A 56 6.16 13.29 -11.51
CA SER A 56 7.39 13.29 -10.71
C SER A 56 7.13 13.76 -9.27
N GLY A 57 6.37 14.83 -9.08
CA GLY A 57 6.01 15.35 -7.75
C GLY A 57 5.22 14.34 -6.94
N VAL A 58 4.22 13.69 -7.56
CA VAL A 58 3.43 12.62 -6.93
C VAL A 58 4.32 11.43 -6.54
N CYS A 59 5.21 10.99 -7.43
CA CYS A 59 6.16 9.90 -7.14
C CYS A 59 7.09 10.25 -5.98
N CYS A 60 7.66 11.45 -5.96
CA CYS A 60 8.51 11.92 -4.86
C CYS A 60 7.74 11.97 -3.53
N ALA A 61 6.51 12.49 -3.54
CA ALA A 61 5.67 12.56 -2.35
C ALA A 61 5.36 11.16 -1.80
N LEU A 62 4.99 10.21 -2.66
CA LEU A 62 4.75 8.81 -2.27
C LEU A 62 6.00 8.16 -1.68
N PHE A 63 7.16 8.38 -2.30
CA PHE A 63 8.43 7.84 -1.80
C PHE A 63 8.77 8.38 -0.41
N LEU A 64 8.64 9.68 -0.19
CA LEU A 64 8.85 10.31 1.12
C LEU A 64 7.87 9.77 2.16
N LEU A 65 6.61 9.56 1.77
CA LEU A 65 5.58 9.02 2.66
C LEU A 65 5.88 7.57 3.06
N ILE A 66 6.40 6.74 2.15
CA ILE A 66 6.88 5.39 2.47
C ILE A 66 8.07 5.44 3.43
N LEU A 67 9.05 6.31 3.19
CA LEU A 67 10.21 6.46 4.07
C LEU A 67 9.82 6.93 5.48
N LEU A 68 8.92 7.91 5.56
CA LEU A 68 8.36 8.39 6.82
C LEU A 68 7.62 7.29 7.56
N THR A 69 6.74 6.57 6.86
CA THR A 69 5.95 5.49 7.45
C THR A 69 6.86 4.35 7.90
N GLY A 70 7.85 3.96 7.10
CA GLY A 70 8.88 2.98 7.46
C GLY A 70 9.69 3.41 8.68
N GLY A 71 10.11 4.67 8.73
CA GLY A 71 10.78 5.27 9.89
C GLY A 71 9.91 5.28 11.14
N LEU A 72 8.63 5.61 11.01
CA LEU A 72 7.67 5.64 12.11
C LEU A 72 7.31 4.24 12.61
N CYS A 73 7.13 3.27 11.72
CA CYS A 73 6.96 1.86 12.04
C CYS A 73 8.20 1.31 12.78
N HIS A 74 9.40 1.69 12.32
CA HIS A 74 10.65 1.35 12.99
C HIS A 74 10.73 1.96 14.39
N ARG A 75 10.31 3.22 14.54
CA ARG A 75 10.35 3.97 15.80
C ARG A 75 9.33 3.48 16.84
N PHE A 76 8.11 3.11 16.43
CA PHE A 76 6.99 2.97 17.36
C PHE A 76 6.43 1.56 17.58
N HIS A 77 6.25 0.70 16.57
CA HIS A 77 5.44 -0.53 16.78
C HIS A 77 5.74 -1.72 15.86
N GLY A 78 6.63 -1.60 14.87
CA GLY A 78 7.13 -2.76 14.13
C GLY A 78 7.93 -3.71 15.03
N VAL A 79 8.72 -3.14 15.94
CA VAL A 79 9.53 -3.88 16.93
C VAL A 79 8.66 -4.69 17.89
N TRP A 80 7.55 -4.10 18.37
CA TRP A 80 6.64 -4.78 19.29
C TRP A 80 5.86 -5.91 18.60
N TYR A 81 5.36 -5.68 17.38
CA TYR A 81 4.64 -6.70 16.60
C TYR A 81 5.53 -7.85 16.12
N LEU A 82 6.78 -7.58 15.70
CA LEU A 82 7.76 -8.64 15.37
C LEU A 82 8.05 -9.53 16.58
N LYS A 83 8.19 -8.91 17.76
CA LYS A 83 8.46 -9.62 19.01
C LYS A 83 7.29 -10.52 19.39
N MET A 84 6.05 -10.07 19.19
CA MET A 84 4.87 -10.87 19.50
C MET A 84 4.61 -11.96 18.44
N MET A 85 4.88 -11.69 17.16
CA MET A 85 4.86 -12.71 16.11
C MET A 85 5.86 -13.85 16.38
N TRP A 86 7.04 -13.52 16.90
CA TRP A 86 8.04 -14.52 17.28
C TRP A 86 7.60 -15.37 18.48
N ALA A 87 6.99 -14.74 19.48
CA ALA A 87 6.41 -15.45 20.62
C ALA A 87 5.31 -16.43 20.18
N TRP A 88 4.49 -16.05 19.20
CA TRP A 88 3.43 -16.88 18.65
C TRP A 88 3.97 -18.08 17.86
N LEU A 89 5.04 -17.88 17.10
CA LEU A 89 5.72 -18.95 16.36
C LEU A 89 6.39 -19.96 17.29
N GLN A 90 6.99 -19.51 18.38
CA GLN A 90 7.53 -20.40 19.43
C GLN A 90 6.44 -21.23 20.09
N ALA A 91 5.29 -20.61 20.39
CA ALA A 91 4.14 -21.32 20.97
C ALA A 91 3.63 -22.42 20.04
N LYS A 92 3.66 -22.22 18.71
CA LYS A 92 3.30 -23.25 17.73
C LYS A 92 4.36 -24.33 17.52
N ARG A 93 5.64 -24.02 17.71
CA ARG A 93 6.75 -24.98 17.51
C ARG A 93 7.08 -25.82 18.74
N LYS A 94 6.69 -25.38 19.94
CA LYS A 94 6.94 -26.15 21.16
C LYS A 94 6.13 -27.46 21.06
N PRO A 95 6.77 -28.65 20.93
CA PRO A 95 6.02 -29.89 21.03
C PRO A 95 5.32 -29.87 22.38
N ARG A 96 4.03 -30.19 22.37
CA ARG A 96 3.18 -30.21 23.55
C ARG A 96 3.77 -31.22 24.52
N LYS A 97 4.72 -30.79 25.37
CA LYS A 97 5.14 -31.56 26.53
C LYS A 97 3.86 -31.74 27.31
N ALA A 98 3.39 -32.99 27.38
CA ALA A 98 2.32 -33.35 28.27
C ALA A 98 2.69 -32.71 29.62
N PRO A 99 1.78 -31.92 30.24
CA PRO A 99 2.03 -31.43 31.59
C PRO A 99 2.44 -32.66 32.40
N CYS A 100 3.52 -32.56 33.17
CA CYS A 100 3.81 -33.55 34.19
C CYS A 100 2.66 -33.43 35.17
N ARG A 101 1.58 -34.16 34.92
CA ARG A 101 0.43 -34.20 35.81
C ARG A 101 0.92 -34.90 37.05
N ASP A 102 0.68 -34.30 38.21
CA ASP A 102 0.84 -34.95 39.52
C ASP A 102 -0.18 -36.10 39.73
N ILE A 103 -0.68 -36.71 38.65
CA ILE A 103 -1.68 -37.76 38.67
C ILE A 103 -1.17 -38.90 37.79
N CYS A 104 -0.58 -39.91 38.44
CA CYS A 104 -0.08 -41.15 37.84
C CYS A 104 -1.19 -42.20 37.66
N TYR A 105 -2.40 -41.79 37.27
CA TYR A 105 -3.53 -42.70 37.06
C TYR A 105 -4.19 -42.41 35.73
N ASP A 106 -4.38 -43.45 34.90
CA ASP A 106 -4.98 -43.34 33.57
C ASP A 106 -6.52 -43.37 33.62
N ALA A 107 -7.10 -44.04 34.62
CA ALA A 107 -8.54 -44.14 34.83
C ALA A 107 -8.92 -44.34 36.31
N PHE A 108 -10.14 -43.92 36.68
CA PHE A 108 -10.76 -44.21 37.96
C PHE A 108 -11.92 -45.18 37.74
N VAL A 109 -11.97 -46.27 38.51
CA VAL A 109 -13.02 -47.29 38.42
C VAL A 109 -13.89 -47.22 39.68
N SER A 110 -15.19 -47.02 39.51
CA SER A 110 -16.19 -47.06 40.58
C SER A 110 -17.02 -48.33 40.43
N TYR A 111 -17.10 -49.14 41.47
CA TYR A 111 -17.85 -50.39 41.50
C TYR A 111 -18.63 -50.54 42.81
N SER A 112 -19.63 -51.43 42.78
CA SER A 112 -20.44 -51.75 43.96
C SER A 112 -19.72 -52.78 44.85
N GLU A 113 -19.97 -52.75 46.16
CA GLU A 113 -19.36 -53.70 47.12
C GLU A 113 -19.60 -55.17 46.73
N ARG A 114 -20.75 -55.45 46.09
CA ARG A 114 -21.11 -56.81 45.67
C ARG A 114 -20.22 -57.33 44.54
N ASP A 115 -19.60 -56.43 43.77
CA ASP A 115 -18.73 -56.74 42.64
C ASP A 115 -17.23 -56.63 42.98
N SER A 116 -16.88 -56.36 44.25
CA SER A 116 -15.50 -56.12 44.70
C SER A 116 -14.56 -57.28 44.40
N HIS A 117 -15.02 -58.50 44.67
CA HIS A 117 -14.23 -59.71 44.45
C HIS A 117 -13.80 -59.87 42.99
N TRP A 118 -14.66 -59.49 42.04
CA TRP A 118 -14.35 -59.59 40.62
C TRP A 118 -13.36 -58.50 40.19
N VAL A 119 -13.55 -57.26 40.65
CA VAL A 119 -12.67 -56.14 40.27
C VAL A 119 -11.26 -56.33 40.83
N GLU A 120 -11.13 -56.67 42.12
CA GLU A 120 -9.82 -56.75 42.77
C GLU A 120 -8.98 -57.95 42.30
N ASN A 121 -9.62 -59.10 42.02
CA ASN A 121 -8.89 -60.32 41.70
C ASN A 121 -8.75 -60.62 40.20
N LEU A 122 -9.64 -60.07 39.35
CA LEU A 122 -9.67 -60.43 37.93
C LEU A 122 -9.33 -59.25 37.00
N MET A 123 -9.71 -58.02 37.35
CA MET A 123 -9.47 -56.86 36.47
C MET A 123 -8.02 -56.35 36.52
N VAL A 124 -7.31 -56.58 37.63
CA VAL A 124 -5.93 -56.09 37.85
C VAL A 124 -4.86 -57.07 37.31
N GLN A 125 -5.27 -58.26 36.86
CA GLN A 125 -4.37 -59.31 36.36
C GLN A 125 -4.18 -59.23 34.84
#